data_AF-A0A2V6SL53-F1
#
_entry.id   AF-A0A2V6SL53-F1
#
_cell.length_a   1.000
_cell.length_b   1.000
_cell.length_c   1.000
_cell.angle_alpha   90.00
_cell.angle_beta   90.00
_cell.angle_gamma   90.00
#
_symmetry.space_group_name_H-M   'P 1'
#
loop_
_entity.id
_entity.type
_entity.pdbx_description
1 polymer ?
#
loop_
_entity_poly.entity_id
_entity_poly.type
_entity_poly.pdbx_seq_one_letter_code
_entity_poly.pdbx_strand_id
1 'polypeptide(L)'
;MRHLERLQCRRRPQAGPPAPRASLHRHHHQRHGPALLHHAAVRRGQARGHPGARPSARSPHGGAAGSLPERLGDHRVTISPREYDFQAARARLERKTKTSGEKLTTLEDAVARIKDGDHLAFGGCLFSRTPLALIRALLRRRPRGLGISRNLMCYEGEWCMVAGAVDKVVTSWMGIGLPWGLSKIVREYVESGRVPVEEWSHLGIGLRYRAAAMGVPFLPALTMLGSSLVDVGGSKIIDCPYTGEKLLAVPALFPDVALLHVHRADRFGNCQIDGYAHMDADISRAAATVLVTAEEIVSEEEIRRTPDRTIIPGFIVDALVHVPHGAYPHECYGLYDAEPGHFGAYVESINARGSAAVQEYLDRYVYGPATHAEYLALFGTSALAEAERRGKELVS
;
A
#
# COMPACT_ATOMS: atom_id res chain seq x y z
N MET A 1 -39.61 -5.55 -45.23
CA MET A 1 -39.51 -5.55 -43.76
C MET A 1 -40.54 -4.59 -43.14
N ARG A 2 -41.81 -5.00 -43.05
CA ARG A 2 -42.89 -4.26 -42.35
C ARG A 2 -43.75 -5.21 -41.52
N HIS A 3 -43.11 -6.14 -40.83
CA HIS A 3 -43.80 -7.18 -40.04
C HIS A 3 -43.25 -7.36 -38.61
N LEU A 4 -42.34 -6.50 -38.14
CA LEU A 4 -41.76 -6.61 -36.79
C LEU A 4 -42.07 -5.43 -35.85
N GLU A 5 -42.80 -4.40 -36.29
CA GLU A 5 -43.25 -3.31 -35.40
C GLU A 5 -44.62 -3.57 -34.76
N ARG A 6 -45.32 -4.67 -35.08
CA ARG A 6 -46.67 -4.96 -34.54
C ARG A 6 -46.70 -5.90 -33.34
N LEU A 7 -45.56 -6.26 -32.76
CA LEU A 7 -45.48 -7.23 -31.65
C LEU A 7 -44.97 -6.66 -30.30
N GLN A 8 -44.70 -5.35 -30.19
CA GLN A 8 -44.33 -4.72 -28.90
C GLN A 8 -45.42 -3.84 -28.27
N CYS A 9 -46.61 -3.75 -28.86
CA CYS A 9 -47.73 -2.98 -28.30
C CYS A 9 -48.85 -3.85 -27.71
N ARG A 10 -48.54 -4.83 -26.84
CA ARG A 10 -49.55 -5.44 -25.96
C ARG A 10 -48.94 -5.95 -24.65
N ARG A 11 -48.95 -5.10 -23.62
CA ARG A 11 -49.14 -5.38 -22.16
C ARG A 11 -48.47 -4.29 -21.32
N ARG A 12 -49.23 -3.26 -20.96
CA ARG A 12 -48.99 -2.41 -19.77
C ARG A 12 -50.27 -2.43 -18.91
N PRO A 13 -50.19 -2.62 -17.58
CA PRO A 13 -51.35 -2.49 -16.70
C PRO A 13 -51.77 -1.02 -16.57
N GLN A 14 -53.07 -0.79 -16.41
CA GLN A 14 -53.71 0.51 -16.27
C GLN A 14 -53.39 1.16 -14.91
N ALA A 15 -53.07 2.46 -14.90
CA ALA A 15 -53.07 3.32 -13.72
C ALA A 15 -54.05 4.49 -13.98
N GLY A 16 -54.94 4.75 -13.02
CA GLY A 16 -56.04 5.72 -13.12
C GLY A 16 -55.62 7.20 -13.04
N PRO A 17 -56.55 8.14 -13.32
CA PRO A 17 -56.25 9.55 -13.54
C PRO A 17 -56.02 10.34 -12.23
N PRO A 18 -55.27 11.46 -12.27
CA PRO A 18 -54.99 12.27 -11.09
C PRO A 18 -56.13 13.23 -10.74
N ALA A 19 -56.30 13.51 -9.44
CA ALA A 19 -57.30 14.43 -8.90
C ALA A 19 -56.88 15.93 -9.01
N PRO A 20 -57.83 16.88 -9.04
CA PRO A 20 -57.56 18.29 -9.34
C PRO A 20 -57.07 19.12 -8.13
N ARG A 21 -56.25 20.13 -8.42
CA ARG A 21 -55.64 21.07 -7.46
C ARG A 21 -56.62 22.15 -6.98
N ALA A 22 -56.63 22.41 -5.67
CA ALA A 22 -57.17 23.63 -5.08
C ALA A 22 -56.04 24.67 -4.89
N SER A 23 -56.33 25.93 -5.23
CA SER A 23 -55.51 27.11 -4.94
C SER A 23 -55.73 27.56 -3.49
N LEU A 24 -54.76 28.27 -2.89
CA LEU A 24 -54.93 29.55 -2.16
C LEU A 24 -53.58 30.09 -1.62
N HIS A 25 -53.37 31.37 -1.92
CA HIS A 25 -52.63 32.46 -1.25
C HIS A 25 -51.09 32.51 -1.05
N ARG A 26 -50.59 33.69 -1.48
CA ARG A 26 -49.28 34.31 -1.25
C ARG A 26 -49.12 34.91 0.15
N HIS A 27 -47.85 34.94 0.58
CA HIS A 27 -47.15 35.87 1.50
C HIS A 27 -46.68 35.25 2.82
N HIS A 28 -45.39 34.92 2.92
CA HIS A 28 -44.40 35.77 3.62
C HIS A 28 -42.98 35.18 3.52
N HIS A 29 -42.02 36.09 3.35
CA HIS A 29 -40.57 35.88 3.42
C HIS A 29 -40.15 35.26 4.76
N GLN A 30 -39.23 34.28 4.74
CA GLN A 30 -37.95 34.27 5.47
C GLN A 30 -37.41 32.84 5.68
N ARG A 31 -36.07 32.73 5.56
CA ARG A 31 -35.17 31.67 6.09
C ARG A 31 -35.12 30.35 5.31
N HIS A 32 -34.05 30.13 4.54
CA HIS A 32 -32.86 29.40 4.99
C HIS A 32 -31.79 29.45 3.89
N GLY A 33 -30.68 30.14 4.17
CA GLY A 33 -29.47 30.16 3.33
C GLY A 33 -28.45 29.09 3.79
N PRO A 34 -27.52 28.69 2.92
CA PRO A 34 -26.51 27.68 3.21
C PRO A 34 -25.46 28.18 4.21
N ALA A 35 -25.08 27.32 5.15
CA ALA A 35 -24.14 27.62 6.22
C ALA A 35 -22.71 27.86 5.68
N LEU A 36 -22.26 29.11 5.77
CA LEU A 36 -20.86 29.54 5.72
C LEU A 36 -20.33 29.56 7.16
N LEU A 37 -19.32 28.76 7.49
CA LEU A 37 -18.62 28.87 8.77
C LEU A 37 -17.36 29.74 8.63
N HIS A 38 -17.56 30.96 9.13
CA HIS A 38 -16.69 32.07 9.50
C HIS A 38 -15.16 31.89 9.60
N HIS A 39 -14.49 32.78 8.86
CA HIS A 39 -13.18 33.34 9.19
C HIS A 39 -13.26 34.34 10.36
N ALA A 40 -12.26 34.22 11.25
CA ALA A 40 -11.57 35.27 12.02
C ALA A 40 -12.33 36.14 13.05
N ALA A 41 -11.96 35.97 14.33
CA ALA A 41 -11.70 37.08 15.25
C ALA A 41 -10.92 36.59 16.50
N VAL A 42 -9.60 36.84 16.56
CA VAL A 42 -8.85 36.85 17.82
C VAL A 42 -7.94 38.06 17.83
N ARG A 43 -8.39 39.16 18.47
CA ARG A 43 -7.53 40.16 19.11
C ARG A 43 -8.28 40.90 20.23
N ARG A 44 -7.54 41.13 21.33
CA ARG A 44 -7.79 41.96 22.54
C ARG A 44 -8.63 41.26 23.62
N GLY A 45 -8.28 41.26 24.91
CA GLY A 45 -7.44 42.20 25.67
C GLY A 45 -6.82 41.61 26.95
N GLN A 46 -6.18 42.51 27.70
CA GLN A 46 -5.09 42.33 28.65
C GLN A 46 -5.50 42.00 30.11
N ALA A 47 -4.52 41.42 30.82
CA ALA A 47 -4.07 41.65 32.20
C ALA A 47 -5.02 41.45 33.40
N ARG A 48 -4.67 40.46 34.27
CA ARG A 48 -4.64 40.59 35.75
C ARG A 48 -3.61 39.63 36.41
N GLY A 49 -2.62 40.20 37.09
CA GLY A 49 -2.13 39.88 38.45
C GLY A 49 -1.54 38.50 38.84
N HIS A 50 -0.25 38.49 39.17
CA HIS A 50 0.61 37.50 39.86
C HIS A 50 0.22 37.18 41.34
N PRO A 51 0.89 36.28 42.13
CA PRO A 51 2.23 35.65 41.96
C PRO A 51 2.38 34.14 42.35
N GLY A 52 3.48 33.50 41.90
CA GLY A 52 4.04 32.35 42.63
C GLY A 52 4.76 31.29 41.78
N ALA A 53 6.02 31.52 41.43
CA ALA A 53 7.12 30.54 41.41
C ALA A 53 8.30 31.07 40.58
N ARG A 54 9.49 31.13 41.18
CA ARG A 54 10.75 31.61 40.56
C ARG A 54 11.28 30.61 39.52
N PRO A 55 11.95 31.06 38.44
CA PRO A 55 12.67 30.18 37.52
C PRO A 55 14.06 29.85 38.06
N SER A 56 14.47 28.59 37.96
CA SER A 56 15.85 28.14 38.18
C SER A 56 16.69 28.32 36.91
N ALA A 57 18.01 28.33 37.11
CA ALA A 57 19.04 28.93 36.27
C ALA A 57 19.14 28.43 34.81
N ARG A 58 19.54 29.38 33.94
CA ARG A 58 20.01 29.16 32.57
C ARG A 58 21.23 28.24 32.55
N SER A 59 21.19 27.21 31.71
CA SER A 59 22.38 26.48 31.27
C SER A 59 23.03 27.20 30.07
N PRO A 60 24.36 27.37 30.00
CA PRO A 60 25.03 28.19 28.99
C PRO A 60 25.50 27.33 27.81
N HIS A 61 24.58 26.84 26.97
CA HIS A 61 24.93 26.27 25.66
C HIS A 61 23.96 26.79 24.59
N GLY A 62 24.01 28.10 24.35
CA GLY A 62 23.43 28.73 23.16
C GLY A 62 24.37 28.57 21.98
N GLY A 63 24.37 27.39 21.35
CA GLY A 63 24.87 27.24 19.98
C GLY A 63 23.80 27.75 19.02
N ALA A 64 24.16 28.71 18.17
CA ALA A 64 23.28 29.22 17.13
C ALA A 64 22.73 28.06 16.30
N ALA A 65 21.41 28.01 16.13
CA ALA A 65 20.79 27.13 15.13
C ALA A 65 21.32 27.58 13.76
N GLY A 66 22.27 26.82 13.22
CA GLY A 66 22.77 27.03 11.87
C GLY A 66 21.61 26.94 10.90
N SER A 67 21.54 27.88 9.96
CA SER A 67 20.65 27.82 8.81
C SER A 67 20.82 26.45 8.13
N LEU A 68 19.71 25.76 7.88
CA LEU A 68 19.68 24.58 7.01
C LEU A 68 20.41 24.94 5.70
N PRO A 69 21.34 24.12 5.20
CA PRO A 69 22.04 24.42 3.96
C PRO A 69 21.02 24.65 2.84
N GLU A 70 21.11 25.83 2.20
CA GLU A 70 20.36 26.11 0.98
C GLU A 70 20.78 25.08 -0.07
N ARG A 71 19.82 24.21 -0.41
CA ARG A 71 19.92 23.09 -1.37
C ARG A 71 20.82 21.94 -0.87
N LEU A 72 20.18 20.96 -0.24
CA LEU A 72 20.56 19.56 -0.44
C LEU A 72 20.74 19.35 -1.95
N GLY A 73 21.89 18.81 -2.33
CA GLY A 73 22.48 18.92 -3.66
C GLY A 73 21.53 18.63 -4.81
N ASP A 74 21.93 19.12 -5.99
CA ASP A 74 21.31 18.83 -7.30
C ASP A 74 21.42 17.32 -7.60
N HIS A 75 20.66 16.50 -6.87
CA HIS A 75 20.35 15.14 -7.23
C HIS A 75 19.34 15.24 -8.36
N ARG A 76 19.82 15.64 -9.54
CA ARG A 76 19.18 15.25 -10.80
C ARG A 76 19.15 13.73 -10.81
N VAL A 77 18.13 13.16 -10.18
CA VAL A 77 17.82 11.75 -10.24
C VAL A 77 17.62 11.49 -11.71
N THR A 78 18.65 10.89 -12.31
CA THR A 78 18.62 10.51 -13.71
C THR A 78 17.54 9.46 -13.78
N ILE A 79 16.42 9.80 -14.43
CA ILE A 79 15.34 8.87 -14.75
C ILE A 79 16.00 7.63 -15.33
N SER A 80 16.03 6.53 -14.57
CA SER A 80 16.59 5.28 -15.06
C SER A 80 15.78 4.89 -16.29
N PRO A 81 16.38 4.78 -17.49
CA PRO A 81 15.61 4.51 -18.70
C PRO A 81 14.73 3.27 -18.55
N ARG A 82 15.21 2.25 -17.83
CA ARG A 82 14.47 1.00 -17.57
C ARG A 82 13.24 1.20 -16.67
N GLU A 83 13.32 2.03 -15.63
CA GLU A 83 12.22 2.21 -14.66
C GLU A 83 11.02 2.94 -15.29
N TYR A 84 11.28 3.74 -16.32
CA TYR A 84 10.28 4.56 -17.00
C TYR A 84 10.05 4.16 -18.47
N ASP A 85 10.63 3.04 -18.92
CA ASP A 85 10.39 2.47 -20.25
C ASP A 85 9.02 1.78 -20.28
N PHE A 86 8.00 2.60 -20.47
CA PHE A 86 6.61 2.18 -20.63
C PHE A 86 6.44 1.17 -21.78
N GLN A 87 7.18 1.32 -22.88
CA GLN A 87 7.04 0.46 -24.05
C GLN A 87 7.56 -0.94 -23.77
N ALA A 88 8.76 -1.05 -23.18
CA ALA A 88 9.31 -2.33 -22.78
C ALA A 88 8.45 -3.00 -21.69
N ALA A 89 7.95 -2.24 -20.71
CA ALA A 89 7.05 -2.76 -19.68
C ALA A 89 5.75 -3.33 -20.27
N ARG A 90 5.10 -2.56 -21.16
CA ARG A 90 3.91 -3.02 -21.89
C ARG A 90 4.20 -4.28 -22.70
N ALA A 91 5.32 -4.31 -23.42
CA ALA A 91 5.71 -5.48 -24.20
C ALA A 91 5.97 -6.72 -23.31
N ARG A 92 6.48 -6.56 -22.07
CA ARG A 92 6.59 -7.66 -21.10
C ARG A 92 5.21 -8.19 -20.70
N LEU A 93 4.28 -7.29 -20.36
CA LEU A 93 2.90 -7.66 -19.98
C LEU A 93 2.11 -8.31 -21.12
N GLU A 94 2.33 -7.88 -22.37
CA GLU A 94 1.70 -8.45 -23.56
C GLU A 94 2.27 -9.84 -23.91
N ARG A 95 3.57 -10.06 -23.73
CA ARG A 95 4.22 -11.37 -23.94
C ARG A 95 3.90 -12.40 -22.85
N LYS A 96 3.47 -11.96 -21.67
CA LYS A 96 3.10 -12.83 -20.56
C LYS A 96 2.02 -13.82 -20.99
N THR A 97 2.28 -15.11 -20.79
CA THR A 97 1.27 -16.15 -21.01
C THR A 97 0.15 -16.03 -19.99
N LYS A 98 -1.04 -15.65 -20.44
CA LYS A 98 -2.26 -15.59 -19.62
C LYS A 98 -2.98 -16.93 -19.71
N THR A 99 -2.70 -17.79 -18.75
CA THR A 99 -3.25 -19.16 -18.68
C THR A 99 -4.38 -19.25 -17.66
N SER A 100 -5.44 -19.99 -17.99
CA SER A 100 -6.53 -20.38 -17.08
C SER A 100 -6.26 -21.70 -16.34
N GLY A 101 -5.04 -22.25 -16.43
CA GLY A 101 -4.65 -23.49 -15.76
C GLY A 101 -4.40 -23.30 -14.26
N GLU A 102 -4.19 -24.42 -13.56
CA GLU A 102 -3.90 -24.42 -12.12
C GLU A 102 -2.62 -23.63 -11.78
N LYS A 103 -2.65 -22.93 -10.64
CA LYS A 103 -1.59 -22.03 -10.16
C LYS A 103 -0.95 -22.48 -8.86
N LEU A 104 -1.51 -23.51 -8.21
CA LEU A 104 -1.05 -23.98 -6.91
C LEU A 104 0.39 -24.48 -6.99
N THR A 105 1.22 -24.00 -6.08
CA THR A 105 2.64 -24.35 -6.00
C THR A 105 3.16 -24.13 -4.57
N THR A 106 4.46 -24.35 -4.35
CA THR A 106 5.12 -24.15 -3.05
C THR A 106 5.62 -22.71 -2.90
N LEU A 107 5.95 -22.29 -1.67
CA LEU A 107 6.58 -21.00 -1.44
C LEU A 107 7.91 -20.90 -2.20
N GLU A 108 8.71 -21.97 -2.16
CA GLU A 108 10.02 -22.09 -2.77
C GLU A 108 9.94 -21.93 -4.30
N ASP A 109 9.01 -22.64 -4.95
CA ASP A 109 8.79 -22.54 -6.41
C ASP A 109 8.22 -21.18 -6.81
N ALA A 110 7.36 -20.58 -5.98
CA ALA A 110 6.83 -19.25 -6.23
C ALA A 110 7.95 -18.21 -6.22
N VAL A 111 8.77 -18.18 -5.16
CA VAL A 111 9.85 -17.18 -5.06
C VAL A 111 10.99 -17.45 -6.03
N ALA A 112 11.22 -18.69 -6.48
CA ALA A 112 12.24 -19.03 -7.48
C ALA A 112 12.09 -18.28 -8.81
N ARG A 113 10.89 -17.74 -9.08
CA ARG A 113 10.59 -16.89 -10.25
C ARG A 113 11.20 -15.49 -10.16
N ILE A 114 11.57 -15.05 -8.95
CA ILE A 114 12.22 -13.78 -8.68
C ILE A 114 13.71 -13.90 -8.96
N LYS A 115 14.24 -12.95 -9.73
CA LYS A 115 15.64 -12.83 -10.12
C LYS A 115 16.30 -11.67 -9.36
N ASP A 116 17.61 -11.77 -9.18
CA ASP A 116 18.40 -10.64 -8.72
C ASP A 116 18.24 -9.45 -9.69
N GLY A 117 18.17 -8.23 -9.16
CA GLY A 117 17.94 -7.05 -9.98
C GLY A 117 16.48 -6.78 -10.36
N ASP A 118 15.52 -7.61 -9.95
CA ASP A 118 14.09 -7.36 -10.17
C ASP A 118 13.58 -6.21 -9.31
N HIS A 119 12.62 -5.45 -9.84
CA HIS A 119 11.81 -4.52 -9.04
C HIS A 119 10.56 -5.22 -8.50
N LEU A 120 10.44 -5.32 -7.18
CA LEU A 120 9.32 -6.00 -6.50
C LEU A 120 8.33 -4.98 -5.91
N ALA A 121 7.05 -5.21 -6.13
CA ALA A 121 5.99 -4.50 -5.42
C ALA A 121 5.34 -5.41 -4.37
N PHE A 122 5.24 -4.93 -3.14
CA PHE A 122 4.58 -5.65 -2.06
C PHE A 122 3.15 -5.12 -1.87
N GLY A 123 2.18 -6.03 -1.76
CA GLY A 123 0.80 -5.70 -1.45
C GLY A 123 0.57 -5.29 0.01
N GLY A 124 -0.71 -5.08 0.34
CA GLY A 124 -1.12 -4.61 1.65
C GLY A 124 -0.70 -3.17 1.93
N CYS A 125 -0.76 -2.77 3.19
CA CYS A 125 -0.41 -1.42 3.63
C CYS A 125 -0.05 -1.46 5.10
N LEU A 126 1.07 -0.87 5.52
CA LEU A 126 1.54 -0.92 6.91
C LEU A 126 1.62 -2.39 7.38
N PHE A 127 1.06 -2.69 8.55
CA PHE A 127 0.89 -4.05 9.06
C PHE A 127 -0.41 -4.73 8.62
N SER A 128 -1.08 -4.23 7.57
CA SER A 128 -2.23 -4.89 6.95
C SER A 128 -1.76 -5.80 5.83
N ARG A 129 -2.04 -7.10 5.98
CA ARG A 129 -1.98 -8.12 4.93
C ARG A 129 -0.70 -8.10 4.10
N THR A 130 0.42 -7.95 4.81
CA THR A 130 1.74 -7.96 4.19
C THR A 130 2.08 -9.39 3.79
N PRO A 131 2.62 -9.65 2.59
CA PRO A 131 2.95 -11.00 2.13
C PRO A 131 4.22 -11.55 2.80
N LEU A 132 4.26 -11.56 4.14
CA LEU A 132 5.45 -11.90 4.92
C LEU A 132 5.96 -13.32 4.62
N ALA A 133 5.07 -14.29 4.39
CA ALA A 133 5.51 -15.63 4.00
C ALA A 133 6.32 -15.67 2.70
N LEU A 134 5.90 -14.92 1.66
CA LEU A 134 6.68 -14.79 0.42
C LEU A 134 7.98 -14.02 0.66
N ILE A 135 7.95 -12.93 1.44
CA ILE A 135 9.14 -12.13 1.74
C ILE A 135 10.17 -12.97 2.50
N ARG A 136 9.76 -13.73 3.52
CA ARG A 136 10.66 -14.63 4.25
C ARG A 136 11.25 -15.72 3.36
N ALA A 137 10.42 -16.36 2.52
CA ALA A 137 10.89 -17.35 1.57
C ALA A 137 11.89 -16.77 0.56
N LEU A 138 11.64 -15.55 0.10
CA LEU A 138 12.56 -14.81 -0.76
C LEU A 138 13.89 -14.53 -0.03
N LEU A 139 13.86 -13.95 1.17
CA LEU A 139 15.06 -13.59 1.92
C LEU A 139 15.93 -14.81 2.26
N ARG A 140 15.34 -15.99 2.54
CA ARG A 140 16.10 -17.24 2.71
C ARG A 140 17.01 -17.59 1.53
N ARG A 141 16.67 -17.16 0.31
CA ARG A 141 17.50 -17.32 -0.90
C ARG A 141 18.64 -16.32 -1.00
N ARG A 142 18.70 -15.33 -0.11
CA ARG A 142 19.69 -14.24 -0.07
C ARG A 142 19.81 -13.50 -1.41
N PRO A 143 18.68 -12.99 -1.97
CA PRO A 143 18.69 -12.28 -3.24
C PRO A 143 19.50 -10.99 -3.12
N ARG A 144 19.88 -10.42 -4.26
CA ARG A 144 20.69 -9.19 -4.33
C ARG A 144 20.18 -8.23 -5.39
N GLY A 145 20.47 -6.95 -5.19
CA GLY A 145 20.22 -5.92 -6.18
C GLY A 145 18.74 -5.61 -6.43
N LEU A 146 17.85 -5.98 -5.51
CA LEU A 146 16.42 -5.77 -5.71
C LEU A 146 16.04 -4.29 -5.57
N GLY A 147 15.11 -3.84 -6.41
CA GLY A 147 14.31 -2.65 -6.11
C GLY A 147 13.05 -3.09 -5.38
N ILE A 148 12.63 -2.39 -4.33
CA ILE A 148 11.32 -2.67 -3.71
C ILE A 148 10.43 -1.43 -3.69
N SER A 149 9.13 -1.63 -3.90
CA SER A 149 8.13 -0.58 -3.76
C SER A 149 6.93 -1.00 -2.94
N ARG A 150 6.48 -0.13 -2.03
CA ARG A 150 5.29 -0.37 -1.19
C ARG A 150 4.75 0.94 -0.64
N ASN A 151 3.44 1.09 -0.56
CA ASN A 151 2.82 2.19 0.19
C ASN A 151 2.84 1.89 1.69
N LEU A 152 3.18 2.90 2.51
CA LEU A 152 3.29 2.77 3.98
C LEU A 152 4.02 1.48 4.39
N MET A 153 5.30 1.38 4.04
CA MET A 153 6.11 0.20 4.32
C MET A 153 6.30 0.02 5.84
N CYS A 154 6.25 -1.23 6.32
CA CYS A 154 6.50 -1.57 7.72
C CYS A 154 7.93 -2.09 7.89
N TYR A 155 8.21 -2.92 8.90
CA TYR A 155 9.57 -3.41 9.15
C TYR A 155 10.09 -4.37 8.06
N GLU A 156 9.26 -4.88 7.14
CA GLU A 156 9.76 -5.71 6.04
C GLU A 156 10.72 -4.94 5.12
N GLY A 157 10.62 -3.61 5.08
CA GLY A 157 11.62 -2.77 4.43
C GLY A 157 12.98 -2.82 5.14
N GLU A 158 12.97 -2.78 6.47
CA GLU A 158 14.18 -2.91 7.29
C GLU A 158 14.83 -4.28 7.12
N TRP A 159 14.02 -5.34 7.03
CA TRP A 159 14.49 -6.70 6.77
C TRP A 159 15.25 -6.76 5.44
N CYS A 160 14.66 -6.20 4.39
CA CYS A 160 15.28 -6.18 3.06
C CYS A 160 16.59 -5.38 3.05
N MET A 161 16.63 -4.23 3.74
CA MET A 161 17.85 -3.41 3.87
C MET A 161 18.96 -4.16 4.62
N VAL A 162 18.65 -4.72 5.80
CA VAL A 162 19.65 -5.39 6.66
C VAL A 162 20.10 -6.72 6.09
N ALA A 163 19.22 -7.45 5.41
CA ALA A 163 19.60 -8.66 4.67
C ALA A 163 20.54 -8.38 3.48
N GLY A 164 20.76 -7.11 3.12
CA GLY A 164 21.53 -6.72 1.93
C GLY A 164 20.85 -7.11 0.63
N ALA A 165 19.51 -7.21 0.64
CA ALA A 165 18.73 -7.70 -0.49
C ALA A 165 18.41 -6.61 -1.51
N VAL A 166 18.36 -5.34 -1.07
CA VAL A 166 17.85 -4.21 -1.87
C VAL A 166 18.88 -3.13 -2.13
N ASP A 167 18.83 -2.58 -3.33
CA ASP A 167 19.63 -1.42 -3.76
C ASP A 167 18.79 -0.13 -3.82
N LYS A 168 17.46 -0.23 -3.80
CA LYS A 168 16.55 0.93 -3.81
C LYS A 168 15.23 0.59 -3.14
N VAL A 169 14.71 1.54 -2.36
CA VAL A 169 13.37 1.47 -1.78
C VAL A 169 12.51 2.63 -2.27
N VAL A 170 11.31 2.33 -2.74
CA VAL A 170 10.31 3.33 -3.14
C VAL A 170 9.11 3.21 -2.20
N THR A 171 8.82 4.24 -1.42
CA THR A 171 7.71 4.18 -0.46
C THR A 171 7.08 5.56 -0.26
N SER A 172 5.92 5.59 0.38
CA SER A 172 5.33 6.85 0.85
C SER A 172 5.62 7.19 2.30
N TRP A 173 6.07 6.20 3.06
CA TRP A 173 6.42 6.28 4.47
C TRP A 173 7.02 4.95 4.89
N MET A 174 7.93 4.92 5.87
CA MET A 174 8.37 3.66 6.48
C MET A 174 8.46 3.74 8.00
N GLY A 175 7.83 2.75 8.66
CA GLY A 175 7.86 2.57 10.11
C GLY A 175 6.85 1.51 10.55
N ILE A 176 6.88 1.14 11.82
CA ILE A 176 6.14 -0.05 12.29
C ILE A 176 4.69 0.26 12.66
N GLY A 177 4.42 1.55 12.86
CA GLY A 177 3.12 2.10 13.19
C GLY A 177 3.31 3.40 13.97
N LEU A 178 2.25 4.20 14.07
CA LEU A 178 2.30 5.46 14.80
C LEU A 178 2.82 5.35 16.24
N PRO A 179 2.50 4.29 17.03
CA PRO A 179 2.99 4.17 18.40
C PRO A 179 4.52 4.04 18.53
N TRP A 180 5.21 3.57 17.49
CA TRP A 180 6.65 3.27 17.53
C TRP A 180 7.52 4.26 16.76
N GLY A 181 6.89 5.25 16.12
CA GLY A 181 7.60 6.33 15.42
C GLY A 181 8.28 5.88 14.12
N LEU A 182 9.24 6.69 13.67
CA LEU A 182 9.99 6.48 12.44
C LEU A 182 11.07 5.40 12.62
N SER A 183 11.33 4.65 11.55
CA SER A 183 12.36 3.63 11.54
C SER A 183 13.77 4.22 11.74
N LYS A 184 14.46 3.77 12.79
CA LYS A 184 15.89 4.07 13.00
C LYS A 184 16.78 3.39 11.96
N ILE A 185 16.37 2.24 11.46
CA ILE A 185 17.11 1.47 10.45
C ILE A 185 17.08 2.20 9.12
N VAL A 186 15.92 2.70 8.69
CA VAL A 186 15.81 3.52 7.49
C VAL A 186 16.71 4.74 7.61
N ARG A 187 16.66 5.45 8.74
CA ARG A 187 17.56 6.59 8.99
C ARG A 187 19.02 6.19 8.84
N GLU A 188 19.45 5.11 9.50
CA GLU A 188 20.82 4.61 9.46
C GLU A 188 21.27 4.28 8.02
N TYR A 189 20.42 3.64 7.22
CA TYR A 189 20.76 3.19 5.86
C TYR A 189 20.71 4.33 4.83
N VAL A 190 19.79 5.28 5.00
CA VAL A 190 19.67 6.46 4.13
C VAL A 190 20.78 7.47 4.41
N GLU A 191 21.02 7.84 5.68
CA GLU A 191 22.04 8.83 6.04
C GLU A 191 23.46 8.35 5.75
N SER A 192 23.70 7.03 5.80
CA SER A 192 24.99 6.43 5.41
C SER A 192 25.14 6.23 3.90
N GLY A 193 24.10 6.50 3.10
CA GLY A 193 24.12 6.29 1.65
C GLY A 193 24.14 4.82 1.21
N ARG A 194 23.85 3.87 2.10
CA ARG A 194 23.83 2.43 1.78
C ARG A 194 22.65 2.03 0.90
N VAL A 195 21.47 2.59 1.19
CA VAL A 195 20.26 2.32 0.41
C VAL A 195 19.51 3.63 0.17
N PRO A 196 19.40 4.10 -1.09
CA PRO A 196 18.54 5.24 -1.41
C PRO A 196 17.07 4.90 -1.19
N VAL A 197 16.36 5.82 -0.57
CA VAL A 197 14.89 5.81 -0.43
C VAL A 197 14.30 6.91 -1.31
N GLU A 198 13.42 6.51 -2.23
CA GLU A 198 12.63 7.41 -3.06
C GLU A 198 11.24 7.58 -2.43
N GLU A 199 10.99 8.75 -1.84
CA GLU A 199 9.76 9.03 -1.11
C GLU A 199 8.69 9.70 -1.98
N TRP A 200 7.50 9.12 -2.03
CA TRP A 200 6.33 9.66 -2.74
C TRP A 200 5.24 10.07 -1.77
N SER A 201 4.33 10.95 -2.16
CA SER A 201 3.07 11.04 -1.40
C SER A 201 2.32 9.70 -1.49
N HIS A 202 1.50 9.38 -0.49
CA HIS A 202 0.73 8.13 -0.48
C HIS A 202 -0.17 8.00 -1.72
N LEU A 203 -0.83 9.10 -2.12
CA LEU A 203 -1.59 9.12 -3.37
C LEU A 203 -0.68 9.04 -4.60
N GLY A 204 0.49 9.69 -4.57
CA GLY A 204 1.46 9.68 -5.65
C GLY A 204 1.90 8.27 -6.04
N ILE A 205 2.39 7.46 -5.09
CA ILE A 205 2.79 6.08 -5.37
C ILE A 205 1.61 5.22 -5.86
N GLY A 206 0.41 5.42 -5.31
CA GLY A 206 -0.80 4.75 -5.78
C GLY A 206 -1.14 5.10 -7.23
N LEU A 207 -1.00 6.36 -7.62
CA LEU A 207 -1.18 6.80 -9.01
C LEU A 207 -0.11 6.21 -9.93
N ARG A 208 1.13 5.96 -9.47
CA ARG A 208 2.14 5.26 -10.27
C ARG A 208 1.70 3.83 -10.61
N TYR A 209 1.21 3.07 -9.62
CA TYR A 209 0.67 1.73 -9.86
C TYR A 209 -0.57 1.76 -10.75
N ARG A 210 -1.47 2.72 -10.50
CA ARG A 210 -2.69 2.87 -11.31
C ARG A 210 -2.39 3.22 -12.76
N ALA A 211 -1.43 4.11 -13.01
CA ALA A 211 -0.98 4.45 -14.36
C ALA A 211 -0.45 3.20 -15.10
N ALA A 212 0.35 2.38 -14.40
CA ALA A 212 0.85 1.13 -14.94
C ALA A 212 -0.26 0.10 -15.20
N ALA A 213 -1.19 -0.08 -14.27
CA ALA A 213 -2.35 -0.96 -14.41
C ALA A 213 -3.26 -0.56 -15.59
N MET A 214 -3.38 0.75 -15.86
CA MET A 214 -4.11 1.29 -17.01
C MET A 214 -3.35 1.15 -18.34
N GLY A 215 -2.05 0.85 -18.30
CA GLY A 215 -1.21 0.85 -19.49
C GLY A 215 -1.03 2.25 -20.08
N VAL A 216 -0.85 3.26 -19.22
CA VAL A 216 -0.49 4.64 -19.63
C VAL A 216 0.86 5.04 -19.05
N PRO A 217 1.64 5.93 -19.71
CA PRO A 217 2.96 6.31 -19.23
C PRO A 217 2.93 7.17 -17.96
N PHE A 218 1.85 7.92 -17.73
CA PHE A 218 1.67 8.75 -16.54
C PHE A 218 0.18 9.06 -16.28
N LEU A 219 -0.13 9.52 -15.07
CA LEU A 219 -1.42 10.12 -14.72
C LEU A 219 -1.23 11.57 -14.27
N PRO A 220 -2.07 12.52 -14.71
CA PRO A 220 -2.02 13.90 -14.22
C PRO A 220 -2.64 14.02 -12.82
N ALA A 221 -2.02 14.79 -11.92
CA ALA A 221 -2.50 14.97 -10.56
C ALA A 221 -2.09 16.33 -9.95
N LEU A 222 -2.86 16.79 -8.95
CA LEU A 222 -2.48 17.93 -8.12
C LEU A 222 -1.59 17.55 -6.93
N THR A 223 -1.55 16.25 -6.58
CA THR A 223 -0.75 15.79 -5.44
C THR A 223 0.72 16.14 -5.62
N MET A 224 1.41 16.42 -4.51
CA MET A 224 2.83 16.78 -4.43
C MET A 224 3.20 18.17 -4.98
N LEU A 225 2.36 18.82 -5.77
CA LEU A 225 2.55 20.24 -6.14
C LEU A 225 2.62 21.11 -4.88
N GLY A 226 3.51 22.10 -4.88
CA GLY A 226 3.74 22.98 -3.73
C GLY A 226 4.57 22.36 -2.60
N SER A 227 5.12 21.17 -2.80
CA SER A 227 6.06 20.51 -1.86
C SER A 227 7.39 20.19 -2.55
N SER A 228 8.41 19.82 -1.77
CA SER A 228 9.69 19.32 -2.30
C SER A 228 9.56 17.97 -3.01
N LEU A 229 8.43 17.28 -2.89
CA LEU A 229 8.18 16.01 -3.58
C LEU A 229 7.93 16.18 -5.08
N VAL A 230 7.76 17.41 -5.57
CA VAL A 230 7.46 17.68 -6.99
C VAL A 230 8.54 17.15 -7.95
N ASP A 231 9.78 17.02 -7.48
CA ASP A 231 10.93 16.59 -8.28
C ASP A 231 11.24 15.08 -8.13
N VAL A 232 10.49 14.34 -7.29
CA VAL A 232 10.80 12.94 -7.02
C VAL A 232 10.56 12.05 -8.24
N GLY A 233 11.46 11.08 -8.45
CA GLY A 233 11.40 10.11 -9.54
C GLY A 233 11.30 10.77 -10.92
N GLY A 234 11.88 11.96 -11.07
CA GLY A 234 11.87 12.69 -12.34
C GLY A 234 10.49 13.17 -12.80
N SER A 235 9.53 13.31 -11.88
CA SER A 235 8.20 13.86 -12.14
C SER A 235 8.29 15.22 -12.85
N LYS A 236 7.29 15.52 -13.69
CA LYS A 236 7.26 16.75 -14.50
C LYS A 236 5.97 17.50 -14.28
N ILE A 237 6.05 18.83 -14.20
CA ILE A 237 4.87 19.68 -14.23
C ILE A 237 4.47 19.89 -15.69
N ILE A 238 3.20 19.70 -16.00
CA ILE A 238 2.60 19.88 -17.31
C ILE A 238 1.44 20.88 -17.22
N ASP A 239 1.12 21.53 -18.34
CA ASP A 239 -0.09 22.32 -18.49
C ASP A 239 -1.25 21.42 -18.92
N CYS A 240 -2.38 21.51 -18.22
CA CYS A 240 -3.62 20.88 -18.65
C CYS A 240 -4.02 21.47 -20.01
N PRO A 241 -4.16 20.66 -21.08
CA PRO A 241 -4.42 21.19 -22.42
C PRO A 241 -5.81 21.82 -22.57
N TYR A 242 -6.71 21.59 -21.61
CA TYR A 242 -8.08 22.11 -21.64
C TYR A 242 -8.27 23.37 -20.79
N THR A 243 -7.49 23.54 -19.71
CA THR A 243 -7.69 24.63 -18.73
C THR A 243 -6.45 25.51 -18.55
N GLY A 244 -5.28 25.07 -19.00
CA GLY A 244 -4.00 25.73 -18.73
C GLY A 244 -3.50 25.56 -17.29
N GLU A 245 -4.23 24.84 -16.43
CA GLU A 245 -3.82 24.59 -15.04
C GLU A 245 -2.58 23.69 -14.97
N LYS A 246 -1.69 23.99 -14.01
CA LYS A 246 -0.48 23.20 -13.78
C LYS A 246 -0.84 21.91 -13.05
N LEU A 247 -0.43 20.78 -13.61
CA LEU A 247 -0.61 19.44 -13.04
C LEU A 247 0.75 18.73 -12.95
N LEU A 248 0.92 17.84 -11.98
CA LEU A 248 2.03 16.91 -11.94
C LEU A 248 1.73 15.71 -12.84
N ALA A 249 2.63 15.39 -13.77
CA ALA A 249 2.63 14.14 -14.51
C ALA A 249 3.30 13.06 -13.65
N VAL A 250 2.48 12.25 -12.97
CA VAL A 250 2.93 11.14 -12.12
C VAL A 250 3.26 9.93 -13.00
N PRO A 251 4.54 9.58 -13.18
CA PRO A 251 4.95 8.50 -14.06
C PRO A 251 4.50 7.12 -13.56
N ALA A 252 4.18 6.22 -14.48
CA ALA A 252 3.84 4.84 -14.14
C ALA A 252 5.02 4.08 -13.50
N LEU A 253 4.70 3.14 -12.60
CA LEU A 253 5.66 2.21 -12.00
C LEU A 253 5.29 0.78 -12.40
N PHE A 254 6.19 0.10 -13.10
CA PHE A 254 6.01 -1.25 -13.60
C PHE A 254 6.90 -2.25 -12.86
N PRO A 255 6.40 -2.89 -11.78
CA PRO A 255 7.15 -3.92 -11.09
C PRO A 255 7.45 -5.11 -12.00
N ASP A 256 8.60 -5.72 -11.83
CA ASP A 256 8.90 -7.01 -12.45
C ASP A 256 8.09 -8.12 -11.76
N VAL A 257 7.91 -8.03 -10.43
CA VAL A 257 7.15 -9.00 -9.64
C VAL A 257 6.28 -8.32 -8.58
N ALA A 258 5.03 -8.78 -8.43
CA ALA A 258 4.15 -8.47 -7.32
C ALA A 258 4.10 -9.63 -6.32
N LEU A 259 4.27 -9.34 -5.04
CA LEU A 259 4.04 -10.28 -3.94
C LEU A 259 2.78 -9.82 -3.21
N LEU A 260 1.76 -10.68 -3.16
CA LEU A 260 0.44 -10.36 -2.61
C LEU A 260 -0.01 -11.43 -1.62
N HIS A 261 -0.88 -11.04 -0.70
CA HIS A 261 -1.52 -11.92 0.24
C HIS A 261 -3.03 -11.66 0.23
N VAL A 262 -3.87 -12.69 0.27
CA VAL A 262 -5.32 -12.57 0.11
C VAL A 262 -6.06 -13.49 1.07
N HIS A 263 -7.32 -13.19 1.34
CA HIS A 263 -8.19 -14.00 2.18
C HIS A 263 -8.46 -15.37 1.56
N ARG A 264 -8.83 -15.40 0.28
CA ARG A 264 -9.14 -16.66 -0.39
C ARG A 264 -8.87 -16.61 -1.88
N ALA A 265 -8.56 -17.76 -2.45
CA ALA A 265 -8.42 -17.93 -3.89
C ALA A 265 -8.90 -19.31 -4.35
N ASP A 266 -9.30 -19.44 -5.61
CA ASP A 266 -9.44 -20.78 -6.22
C ASP A 266 -8.11 -21.28 -6.79
N ARG A 267 -8.07 -22.56 -7.18
CA ARG A 267 -6.87 -23.19 -7.79
C ARG A 267 -6.40 -22.53 -9.09
N PHE A 268 -7.22 -21.70 -9.73
CA PHE A 268 -6.91 -20.98 -10.96
C PHE A 268 -6.35 -19.58 -10.71
N GLY A 269 -6.31 -19.15 -9.44
CA GLY A 269 -5.76 -17.86 -9.03
C GLY A 269 -6.79 -16.72 -8.96
N ASN A 270 -8.09 -16.98 -9.06
CA ASN A 270 -9.07 -15.93 -8.82
C ASN A 270 -9.10 -15.62 -7.32
N CYS A 271 -8.68 -14.42 -6.95
CA CYS A 271 -8.52 -14.04 -5.56
C CYS A 271 -9.60 -13.05 -5.10
N GLN A 272 -10.13 -13.31 -3.91
CA GLN A 272 -11.03 -12.41 -3.21
C GLN A 272 -10.36 -11.87 -1.95
N ILE A 273 -10.71 -10.62 -1.65
CA ILE A 273 -10.14 -9.83 -0.57
C ILE A 273 -11.30 -9.26 0.22
N ASP A 274 -11.24 -9.42 1.54
CA ASP A 274 -12.20 -8.83 2.44
C ASP A 274 -11.62 -7.55 3.08
N GLY A 275 -12.50 -6.61 3.42
CA GLY A 275 -12.09 -5.30 3.90
C GLY A 275 -11.43 -4.45 2.80
N TYR A 276 -10.47 -3.62 3.19
CA TYR A 276 -9.82 -2.69 2.27
C TYR A 276 -8.74 -3.39 1.44
N ALA A 277 -8.89 -3.38 0.12
CA ALA A 277 -7.96 -4.05 -0.79
C ALA A 277 -6.65 -3.31 -1.06
N HIS A 278 -6.47 -2.12 -0.46
CA HIS A 278 -5.31 -1.25 -0.65
C HIS A 278 -4.99 -1.02 -2.13
N MET A 279 -3.73 -1.16 -2.53
CA MET A 279 -3.27 -0.98 -3.91
C MET A 279 -3.07 -2.33 -4.65
N ASP A 280 -3.41 -3.46 -4.03
CA ASP A 280 -3.12 -4.81 -4.55
C ASP A 280 -3.75 -5.07 -5.92
N ALA A 281 -4.91 -4.48 -6.16
CA ALA A 281 -5.61 -4.55 -7.44
C ALA A 281 -4.80 -3.86 -8.56
N ASP A 282 -4.19 -2.71 -8.28
CA ASP A 282 -3.37 -1.98 -9.24
C ASP A 282 -1.98 -2.62 -9.36
N ILE A 283 -1.38 -3.04 -8.24
CA ILE A 283 -0.08 -3.73 -8.19
C ILE A 283 -0.10 -5.02 -9.03
N SER A 284 -1.13 -5.86 -8.85
CA SER A 284 -1.26 -7.11 -9.61
C SER A 284 -1.36 -6.89 -11.12
N ARG A 285 -2.00 -5.80 -11.55
CA ARG A 285 -2.15 -5.45 -12.98
C ARG A 285 -0.92 -4.74 -13.55
N ALA A 286 -0.17 -4.04 -12.71
CA ALA A 286 1.05 -3.34 -13.08
C ALA A 286 2.26 -4.29 -13.24
N ALA A 287 2.29 -5.40 -12.49
CA ALA A 287 3.45 -6.29 -12.42
C ALA A 287 3.51 -7.33 -13.55
N ALA A 288 4.72 -7.64 -14.01
CA ALA A 288 4.93 -8.68 -15.02
C ALA A 288 4.68 -10.09 -14.46
N THR A 289 5.12 -10.36 -13.23
CA THR A 289 4.88 -11.63 -12.52
C THR A 289 4.05 -11.37 -11.26
N VAL A 290 3.06 -12.19 -10.95
CA VAL A 290 2.19 -12.05 -9.77
C VAL A 290 2.22 -13.33 -8.94
N LEU A 291 2.74 -13.21 -7.72
CA LEU A 291 2.85 -14.28 -6.74
C LEU A 291 1.87 -13.99 -5.60
N VAL A 292 0.98 -14.94 -5.33
CA VAL A 292 -0.08 -14.77 -4.33
C VAL A 292 0.03 -15.85 -3.26
N THR A 293 -0.10 -15.43 -2.00
CA THR A 293 -0.41 -16.34 -0.89
C THR A 293 -1.87 -16.15 -0.47
N ALA A 294 -2.57 -17.24 -0.18
CA ALA A 294 -3.95 -17.20 0.28
C ALA A 294 -4.11 -17.89 1.63
N GLU A 295 -4.95 -17.31 2.49
CA GLU A 295 -5.34 -17.92 3.77
C GLU A 295 -6.17 -19.19 3.54
N GLU A 296 -7.04 -19.19 2.53
CA GLU A 296 -7.89 -20.33 2.18
C GLU A 296 -7.89 -20.58 0.66
N ILE A 297 -7.89 -21.86 0.28
CA ILE A 297 -8.17 -22.28 -1.10
C ILE A 297 -9.60 -22.80 -1.19
N VAL A 298 -10.43 -22.12 -1.97
CA VAL A 298 -11.86 -22.45 -2.15
C VAL A 298 -12.13 -23.05 -3.53
N SER A 299 -13.33 -23.60 -3.73
CA SER A 299 -13.75 -24.10 -5.04
C SER A 299 -14.02 -22.95 -6.01
N GLU A 300 -13.90 -23.23 -7.32
CA GLU A 300 -14.30 -22.28 -8.37
C GLU A 300 -15.78 -21.87 -8.23
N GLU A 301 -16.64 -22.80 -7.81
CA GLU A 301 -18.07 -22.52 -7.59
C GLU A 301 -18.25 -21.44 -6.52
N GLU A 302 -17.50 -21.49 -5.43
CA GLU A 302 -17.58 -20.51 -4.34
C GLU A 302 -17.17 -19.11 -4.82
N ILE A 303 -16.08 -19.00 -5.59
CA ILE A 303 -15.70 -17.73 -6.22
C ILE A 303 -16.81 -17.23 -7.17
N ARG A 304 -17.39 -18.13 -7.96
CA ARG A 304 -18.45 -17.80 -8.94
C ARG A 304 -19.79 -17.43 -8.32
N ARG A 305 -20.04 -17.78 -7.05
CA ARG A 305 -21.22 -17.30 -6.31
C ARG A 305 -21.17 -15.81 -6.01
N THR A 306 -19.96 -15.25 -5.87
CA THR A 306 -19.73 -13.82 -5.60
C THR A 306 -18.65 -13.24 -6.54
N PRO A 307 -18.88 -13.28 -7.86
CA PRO A 307 -17.84 -12.96 -8.84
C PRO A 307 -17.37 -11.51 -8.76
N ASP A 308 -18.25 -10.61 -8.31
CA ASP A 308 -17.99 -9.18 -8.06
C ASP A 308 -16.95 -8.93 -6.96
N ARG A 309 -16.72 -9.90 -6.07
CA ARG A 309 -15.68 -9.83 -5.03
C ARG A 309 -14.29 -10.23 -5.53
N THR A 310 -14.17 -10.69 -6.77
CA THR A 310 -12.88 -11.08 -7.36
C THR A 310 -12.05 -9.85 -7.70
N ILE A 311 -11.08 -9.53 -6.86
CA ILE A 311 -10.23 -8.33 -7.02
C ILE A 311 -9.08 -8.59 -7.98
N ILE A 312 -8.47 -9.78 -7.89
CA ILE A 312 -7.34 -10.21 -8.70
C ILE A 312 -7.79 -11.41 -9.54
N PRO A 313 -7.93 -11.26 -10.86
CA PRO A 313 -8.37 -12.36 -11.72
C PRO A 313 -7.26 -13.39 -11.94
N GLY A 314 -7.59 -14.68 -12.02
CA GLY A 314 -6.60 -15.76 -12.08
C GLY A 314 -5.68 -15.75 -13.29
N PHE A 315 -6.12 -15.16 -14.42
CA PHE A 315 -5.31 -15.11 -15.63
C PHE A 315 -4.07 -14.20 -15.52
N ILE A 316 -4.00 -13.30 -14.52
CA ILE A 316 -2.80 -12.51 -14.24
C ILE A 316 -1.91 -13.13 -13.15
N VAL A 317 -2.39 -14.15 -12.44
CA VAL A 317 -1.65 -14.84 -11.38
C VAL A 317 -0.74 -15.91 -11.98
N ASP A 318 0.53 -15.90 -11.57
CA ASP A 318 1.55 -16.83 -12.06
C ASP A 318 1.84 -17.97 -11.09
N ALA A 319 1.69 -17.71 -9.79
CA ALA A 319 1.85 -18.68 -8.71
C ALA A 319 0.90 -18.34 -7.56
N LEU A 320 0.22 -19.36 -7.06
CA LEU A 320 -0.64 -19.30 -5.89
C LEU A 320 -0.14 -20.30 -4.85
N VAL A 321 -0.04 -19.87 -3.59
CA VAL A 321 0.41 -20.73 -2.50
C VAL A 321 -0.60 -20.65 -1.36
N HIS A 322 -1.03 -21.81 -0.85
CA HIS A 322 -1.86 -21.87 0.34
C HIS A 322 -1.00 -21.70 1.59
N VAL A 323 -1.18 -20.58 2.29
CA VAL A 323 -0.37 -20.22 3.45
C VAL A 323 -1.26 -19.56 4.51
N PRO A 324 -1.98 -20.35 5.32
CA PRO A 324 -2.71 -19.82 6.47
C PRO A 324 -1.77 -19.10 7.43
N HIS A 325 -2.18 -17.94 7.94
CA HIS A 325 -1.36 -16.99 8.71
C HIS A 325 -0.17 -16.43 7.92
N GLY A 326 -0.31 -16.29 6.60
CA GLY A 326 0.76 -15.87 5.69
C GLY A 326 1.24 -14.44 5.94
N ALA A 327 0.38 -13.58 6.51
CA ALA A 327 0.75 -12.24 6.95
C ALA A 327 1.22 -12.16 8.40
N TYR A 328 1.04 -13.18 9.25
CA TYR A 328 1.34 -13.07 10.67
C TYR A 328 2.83 -12.72 10.93
N PRO A 329 3.16 -11.73 11.80
CA PRO A 329 2.34 -11.13 12.86
C PRO A 329 1.63 -9.82 12.47
N HIS A 330 1.60 -9.50 11.18
CA HIS A 330 0.71 -8.48 10.62
C HIS A 330 -0.73 -9.02 10.57
N GLU A 331 -1.73 -8.14 10.45
CA GLU A 331 -3.13 -8.54 10.44
C GLU A 331 -3.58 -9.08 9.08
N CYS A 332 -4.64 -9.91 9.11
CA CYS A 332 -5.47 -10.19 7.95
C CYS A 332 -6.94 -10.03 8.34
N TYR A 333 -7.56 -8.96 7.83
CA TYR A 333 -8.87 -8.45 8.26
C TYR A 333 -9.93 -9.55 8.42
N GLY A 334 -10.56 -9.62 9.59
CA GLY A 334 -11.60 -10.61 9.91
C GLY A 334 -11.09 -12.03 10.20
N LEU A 335 -9.80 -12.31 9.98
CA LEU A 335 -9.20 -13.63 10.23
C LEU A 335 -8.33 -13.62 11.49
N TYR A 336 -7.38 -12.68 11.58
CA TYR A 336 -6.53 -12.49 12.76
C TYR A 336 -6.02 -11.04 12.84
N ASP A 337 -5.89 -10.54 14.06
CA ASP A 337 -5.36 -9.22 14.36
C ASP A 337 -3.81 -9.21 14.39
N ALA A 338 -3.22 -8.02 14.31
CA ALA A 338 -1.79 -7.84 14.44
C ALA A 338 -1.31 -8.17 15.87
N GLU A 339 -0.01 -8.32 16.05
CA GLU A 339 0.61 -8.59 17.37
C GLU A 339 1.45 -7.40 17.86
N PRO A 340 0.85 -6.37 18.49
CA PRO A 340 1.55 -5.17 18.96
C PRO A 340 2.69 -5.46 19.94
N GLY A 341 2.56 -6.50 20.77
CA GLY A 341 3.61 -6.90 21.71
C GLY A 341 4.89 -7.32 20.99
N HIS A 342 4.74 -8.04 19.87
CA HIS A 342 5.85 -8.44 19.02
C HIS A 342 6.51 -7.24 18.34
N PHE A 343 5.71 -6.28 17.88
CA PHE A 343 6.22 -5.02 17.30
C PHE A 343 7.00 -4.19 18.32
N GLY A 344 6.48 -4.10 19.55
CA GLY A 344 7.15 -3.43 20.66
C GLY A 344 8.51 -4.04 20.98
N ALA A 345 8.58 -5.36 21.13
CA ALA A 345 9.83 -6.06 21.38
C ALA A 345 10.86 -5.88 20.24
N TYR A 346 10.40 -5.92 19.00
CA TYR A 346 11.25 -5.66 17.82
C TYR A 346 11.84 -4.23 17.86
N VAL A 347 11.00 -3.22 18.10
CA VAL A 347 11.43 -1.81 18.19
C VAL A 347 12.39 -1.57 19.37
N GLU A 348 12.09 -2.14 20.54
CA GLU A 348 12.94 -2.04 21.71
C GLU A 348 14.35 -2.61 21.45
N SER A 349 14.41 -3.76 20.76
CA SER A 349 15.68 -4.37 20.40
C SER A 349 16.52 -3.50 19.45
N ILE A 350 15.88 -2.86 18.46
CA ILE A 350 16.52 -1.89 17.56
C ILE A 350 16.98 -0.65 18.31
N ASN A 351 16.17 -0.16 19.26
CA ASN A 351 16.56 0.99 20.08
C ASN A 351 17.83 0.74 20.88
N ALA A 352 18.05 -0.51 21.32
CA ALA A 352 19.22 -0.90 22.08
C ALA A 352 20.44 -1.21 21.18
N ARG A 353 20.25 -1.85 20.02
CA ARG A 353 21.35 -2.48 19.26
C ARG A 353 21.40 -2.12 17.77
N GLY A 354 20.50 -1.27 17.27
CA GLY A 354 20.46 -0.83 15.88
C GLY A 354 20.26 -1.99 14.89
N SER A 355 20.92 -1.92 13.73
CA SER A 355 20.83 -2.93 12.68
C SER A 355 21.25 -4.35 13.09
N ALA A 356 22.08 -4.51 14.13
CA ALA A 356 22.40 -5.83 14.68
C ALA A 356 21.16 -6.55 15.24
N ALA A 357 20.20 -5.81 15.83
CA ALA A 357 18.96 -6.40 16.31
C ALA A 357 18.08 -6.94 15.18
N VAL A 358 18.08 -6.24 14.04
CA VAL A 358 17.36 -6.72 12.84
C VAL A 358 18.02 -7.97 12.29
N GLN A 359 19.36 -8.04 12.27
CA GLN A 359 20.07 -9.24 11.85
C GLN A 359 19.73 -10.45 12.74
N GLU A 360 19.75 -10.29 14.06
CA GLU A 360 19.33 -11.35 14.99
C GLU A 360 17.86 -11.76 14.78
N TYR A 361 17.00 -10.78 14.49
CA TYR A 361 15.60 -11.06 14.16
C TYR A 361 15.49 -11.88 12.87
N LEU A 362 16.25 -11.53 11.83
CA LEU A 362 16.30 -12.30 10.59
C LEU A 362 16.80 -13.72 10.84
N ASP A 363 17.86 -13.89 11.62
CA ASP A 363 18.40 -15.21 11.98
C ASP A 363 17.35 -16.07 12.68
N ARG A 364 16.58 -15.49 13.62
CA ARG A 364 15.56 -16.21 14.37
C ARG A 364 14.27 -16.49 13.60
N TYR A 365 13.74 -15.50 12.87
CA TYR A 365 12.40 -15.55 12.30
C TYR A 365 12.37 -15.78 10.79
N VAL A 366 13.50 -15.61 10.10
CA VAL A 366 13.59 -15.76 8.63
C VAL A 366 14.49 -16.93 8.24
N TYR A 367 15.72 -16.97 8.74
CA TYR A 367 16.71 -17.97 8.35
C TYR A 367 16.65 -19.25 9.19
N GLY A 368 16.20 -19.16 10.44
CA GLY A 368 16.07 -20.30 11.35
C GLY A 368 14.98 -21.30 10.94
N PRO A 369 13.72 -20.87 10.76
CA PRO A 369 12.63 -21.77 10.40
C PRO A 369 12.76 -22.27 8.96
N ALA A 370 12.74 -23.58 8.75
CA ALA A 370 12.76 -24.19 7.42
C ALA A 370 11.38 -24.10 6.74
N THR A 371 10.31 -24.12 7.53
CA THR A 371 8.93 -24.12 7.04
C THR A 371 8.09 -23.01 7.66
N HIS A 372 6.95 -22.69 7.03
CA HIS A 372 6.01 -21.74 7.61
C HIS A 372 5.41 -22.22 8.94
N ALA A 373 5.18 -23.53 9.09
CA ALA A 373 4.68 -24.11 10.33
C ALA A 373 5.69 -23.92 11.49
N GLU A 374 6.98 -24.15 11.24
CA GLU A 374 8.04 -23.88 12.22
C GLU A 374 8.13 -22.40 12.59
N TYR A 375 7.93 -21.50 11.62
CA TYR A 375 7.87 -20.06 11.88
C TYR A 375 6.71 -19.71 12.83
N LEU A 376 5.51 -20.25 12.59
CA LEU A 376 4.35 -20.01 13.45
C LEU A 376 4.56 -20.60 14.86
N ALA A 377 5.26 -21.73 14.96
CA ALA A 377 5.60 -22.35 16.25
C ALA A 377 6.45 -21.45 17.16
N LEU A 378 7.19 -20.47 16.61
CA LEU A 378 7.97 -19.50 17.41
C LEU A 378 7.11 -18.56 18.25
N PHE A 379 5.83 -18.39 17.91
CA PHE A 379 4.90 -17.52 18.62
C PHE A 379 4.01 -18.28 19.61
N GLY A 380 3.88 -19.60 19.42
CA GLY A 380 3.03 -20.46 20.24
C GLY A 380 1.56 -20.43 19.81
N THR A 381 0.88 -21.56 20.03
CA THR A 381 -0.53 -21.75 19.62
C THR A 381 -1.50 -20.81 20.31
N SER A 382 -1.24 -20.46 21.58
CA SER A 382 -2.10 -19.54 22.34
C SER A 382 -2.11 -18.13 21.74
N ALA A 383 -0.96 -17.62 21.29
CA ALA A 383 -0.87 -16.28 20.69
C ALA A 383 -1.62 -16.22 19.35
N LEU A 384 -1.48 -17.26 18.52
CA LEU A 384 -2.21 -17.37 17.25
C LEU A 384 -3.73 -17.43 17.47
N ALA A 385 -4.18 -18.27 18.41
CA ALA A 385 -5.60 -18.39 18.75
C ALA A 385 -6.17 -17.07 19.29
N GLU A 386 -5.38 -16.31 20.06
CA GLU A 386 -5.80 -15.00 20.55
C GLU A 386 -5.90 -13.97 19.43
N ALA A 387 -4.91 -13.93 18.53
CA ALA A 387 -4.94 -13.07 17.35
C ALA A 387 -6.14 -13.38 16.46
N GLU A 388 -6.45 -14.67 16.23
CA GLU A 388 -7.66 -15.07 15.51
C GLU A 388 -8.94 -14.60 16.19
N ARG A 389 -9.03 -14.76 17.53
CA ARG A 389 -10.20 -14.32 18.29
C ARG A 389 -10.42 -12.82 18.12
N ARG A 390 -9.36 -12.00 18.32
CA ARG A 390 -9.42 -10.54 18.14
C ARG A 390 -9.78 -10.16 16.71
N GLY A 391 -9.22 -10.86 15.72
CA GLY A 391 -9.51 -10.61 14.30
C GLY A 391 -10.97 -10.86 13.94
N LYS A 392 -11.57 -11.93 14.48
CA LYS A 392 -12.99 -12.28 14.29
C LYS A 392 -13.93 -11.32 15.03
N GLU A 393 -13.54 -10.83 16.21
CA GLU A 393 -14.30 -9.85 16.99
C GLU A 393 -14.46 -8.50 16.26
N LEU A 394 -13.55 -8.14 15.35
CA LEU A 394 -13.65 -6.89 14.56
C LEU A 394 -14.76 -6.91 13.50
N VAL A 395 -15.28 -8.09 13.16
CA VAL A 395 -16.28 -8.28 12.09
C VAL A 395 -17.60 -8.88 12.60
N SER A 396 -17.65 -9.27 13.89
CA SER A 396 -18.87 -9.71 14.60
C SER A 396 -19.61 -8.52 15.20
#